data_AF-A0A2G5UR34-F1
#
_entry.id   AF-A0A2G5UR34-F1
#
_cell.length_a   1.000
_cell.length_b   1.000
_cell.length_c   1.000
_cell.angle_alpha   90.00
_cell.angle_beta   90.00
_cell.angle_gamma   90.00
#
_symmetry.space_group_name_H-M   'P 1'
#
loop_
_entity.id
_entity.type
_entity.pdbx_description
1 polymer ?
#
loop_
_entity_poly.entity_id
_entity_poly.type
_entity_poly.pdbx_seq_one_letter_code
_entity_poly.pdbx_strand_id
1 'polypeptide(L)'
;MSELEHPHSSVLTKSALSRAVARYIPKELHKYAKLPFDGSNKVESNGKEELEWMLTNSDNMLRMYGSGEELAENLEIYMGLSSDRWMGYDVIETYYPVAIEYASVSEETFTQKSHMFLVLYHFLYFNVGALKYSEIYYAILSILLKSINARNDESLEFVKTVGIDKIREKVKNEFFENQIFSKQQHCIPNFKECSVMRKSDAFLEIIKEFKKLIPVWNDEYRQLETLIQKLLEEHYSDNTEELEAVFSISQFMVTYVEGIISSYPELFLPYDRVKNPNHPIAVRIFQDNELFVMKSELFNAINLLDPNSRKYEDDNGKILTLNLKSISMEFRNQIRKIDLLFAPIKRTKHAVVPIPTLSGDHCIPAVDALLEILNRLIFCHRIFQKFQEITWPILSAHLAPLLEFFSAHEVVYLLYSAPGHFESGHSESLVIQANG
;
A
#
# COMPACT_ATOMS: atom_id res chain seq x y z
N MET A 1 9.24 23.61 -17.94
CA MET A 1 9.10 22.23 -18.43
C MET A 1 8.92 21.38 -17.20
N SER A 2 7.66 21.04 -16.91
CA SER A 2 7.17 20.66 -15.59
C SER A 2 7.28 19.16 -15.34
N GLU A 3 7.48 18.80 -14.07
CA GLU A 3 7.41 17.46 -13.46
C GLU A 3 6.11 16.65 -13.78
N LEU A 4 5.22 17.17 -14.63
CA LEU A 4 4.01 16.53 -15.14
C LEU A 4 4.26 15.36 -16.12
N GLU A 5 5.47 15.21 -16.67
CA GLU A 5 5.80 14.11 -17.61
C GLU A 5 6.32 12.84 -16.93
N HIS A 6 6.75 12.92 -15.67
CA HIS A 6 7.23 11.76 -14.91
C HIS A 6 6.63 11.75 -13.49
N PRO A 7 5.58 10.97 -13.21
CA PRO A 7 5.03 10.80 -11.86
C PRO A 7 5.97 10.04 -10.90
N HIS A 8 7.28 9.98 -11.20
CA HIS A 8 8.27 9.15 -10.52
C HIS A 8 9.07 9.89 -9.43
N SER A 9 8.79 11.17 -9.12
CA SER A 9 9.40 11.81 -7.96
C SER A 9 8.74 11.29 -6.68
N SER A 10 9.22 10.16 -6.18
CA SER A 10 8.76 9.59 -4.92
C SER A 10 8.94 10.55 -3.76
N VAL A 11 7.87 10.77 -3.01
CA VAL A 11 7.90 11.46 -1.73
C VAL A 11 7.94 10.36 -0.68
N LEU A 12 9.10 9.73 -0.56
CA LEU A 12 9.35 8.77 0.52
C LEU A 12 9.64 9.56 1.79
N THR A 13 8.86 9.33 2.85
CA THR A 13 9.10 9.93 4.17
C THR A 13 10.01 9.03 5.01
N LYS A 14 10.66 9.60 6.03
CA LYS A 14 11.52 8.83 6.96
C LYS A 14 10.73 7.74 7.68
N SER A 15 9.50 8.05 8.09
CA SER A 15 8.57 7.09 8.68
C SER A 15 8.18 5.97 7.70
N ALA A 16 7.83 6.30 6.45
CA ALA A 16 7.53 5.30 5.43
C ALA A 16 8.72 4.37 5.15
N LEU A 17 9.94 4.93 4.98
CA LEU A 17 11.16 4.15 4.81
C LEU A 17 11.40 3.22 6.01
N SER A 18 11.23 3.72 7.23
CA SER A 18 11.40 2.93 8.45
C SER A 18 10.42 1.76 8.54
N ARG A 19 9.16 1.98 8.20
CA ARG A 19 8.14 0.92 8.14
C ARG A 19 8.44 -0.09 7.03
N ALA A 20 8.87 0.38 5.86
CA ALA A 20 9.27 -0.50 4.76
C ALA A 20 10.46 -1.39 5.16
N VAL A 21 11.49 -0.84 5.81
CA VAL A 21 12.63 -1.60 6.35
C VAL A 21 12.18 -2.62 7.40
N ALA A 22 11.35 -2.21 8.36
CA ALA A 22 10.84 -3.09 9.39
C ALA A 22 9.99 -4.23 8.81
N ARG A 23 9.34 -4.02 7.67
CA ARG A 23 8.56 -5.04 6.97
C ARG A 23 9.42 -5.96 6.10
N TYR A 24 10.45 -5.41 5.46
CA TYR A 24 11.36 -6.11 4.57
C TYR A 24 12.37 -7.01 5.33
N ILE A 25 12.86 -6.54 6.48
CA ILE A 25 13.84 -7.25 7.30
C ILE A 25 13.11 -8.12 8.34
N PRO A 26 13.50 -9.40 8.52
CA PRO A 26 12.92 -10.27 9.55
C PRO A 26 13.03 -9.67 10.97
N LYS A 27 12.01 -9.90 11.79
CA LYS A 27 11.90 -9.37 13.17
C LYS A 27 13.10 -9.71 14.04
N GLU A 28 13.69 -10.87 13.84
CA GLU A 28 14.88 -11.36 14.55
C GLU A 28 16.11 -10.45 14.34
N LEU A 29 16.14 -9.71 13.23
CA LEU A 29 17.21 -8.80 12.85
C LEU A 29 16.88 -7.32 13.13
N HIS A 30 15.67 -6.98 13.58
CA HIS A 30 15.24 -5.60 13.82
C HIS A 30 16.13 -4.84 14.81
N LYS A 31 16.70 -5.53 15.80
CA LYS A 31 17.65 -4.92 16.75
C LYS A 31 18.91 -4.37 16.08
N TYR A 32 19.23 -4.79 14.86
CA TYR A 32 20.35 -4.28 14.05
C TYR A 32 19.89 -3.32 12.94
N ALA A 33 18.60 -3.33 12.59
CA ALA A 33 18.00 -2.45 11.57
C ALA A 33 17.56 -1.12 12.19
N LYS A 34 18.52 -0.37 12.75
CA LYS A 34 18.26 0.94 13.36
C LYS A 34 18.49 2.02 12.32
N LEU A 35 17.44 2.77 12.00
CA LEU A 35 17.58 4.00 11.22
C LEU A 35 17.79 5.19 12.17
N PRO A 36 18.60 6.18 11.79
CA PRO A 36 19.01 7.26 12.69
C PRO A 36 17.95 8.36 12.90
N PHE A 37 16.71 8.17 12.41
CA PHE A 37 15.71 9.24 12.39
C PHE A 37 14.27 8.74 12.61
N ASP A 38 13.43 9.65 13.11
CA ASP A 38 11.97 9.54 13.17
C ASP A 38 11.30 10.73 12.43
N GLY A 39 10.02 10.59 12.09
CA GLY A 39 9.18 11.69 11.59
C GLY A 39 8.77 11.63 10.11
N SER A 40 8.03 12.65 9.69
CA SER A 40 7.38 12.79 8.38
C SER A 40 8.23 13.49 7.32
N ASN A 41 9.48 13.84 7.64
CA ASN A 41 10.36 14.55 6.70
C ASN A 41 10.62 13.70 5.46
N LYS A 42 10.69 14.36 4.30
CA LYS A 42 11.08 13.72 3.04
C LYS A 42 12.50 13.17 3.13
N VAL A 43 12.70 12.02 2.52
CA VAL A 43 13.98 11.35 2.36
C VAL A 43 14.53 11.67 0.98
N GLU A 44 15.80 12.05 0.91
CA GLU A 44 16.49 12.28 -0.37
C GLU A 44 16.99 10.95 -0.95
N SER A 45 17.17 10.90 -2.26
CA SER A 45 17.80 9.76 -2.94
C SER A 45 17.21 8.39 -2.57
N ASN A 46 15.88 8.31 -2.35
CA ASN A 46 15.16 7.09 -1.94
C ASN A 46 15.70 6.41 -0.66
N GLY A 47 16.39 7.14 0.20
CA GLY A 47 16.93 6.63 1.47
C GLY A 47 18.25 5.89 1.36
N LYS A 48 18.96 5.98 0.22
CA LYS A 48 20.22 5.26 -0.01
C LYS A 48 21.25 5.52 1.11
N GLU A 49 21.41 6.77 1.54
CA GLU A 49 22.38 7.15 2.57
C GLU A 49 21.98 6.62 3.95
N GLU A 50 20.70 6.71 4.30
CA GLU A 50 20.17 6.18 5.55
C GLU A 50 20.28 4.66 5.64
N LEU A 51 20.04 3.97 4.53
CA LEU A 51 20.19 2.53 4.42
C LEU A 51 21.67 2.12 4.50
N GLU A 52 22.57 2.82 3.81
CA GLU A 52 24.02 2.57 3.89
C GLU A 52 24.53 2.74 5.32
N TRP A 53 24.07 3.79 6.01
CA TRP A 53 24.39 4.02 7.42
C TRP A 53 23.89 2.86 8.29
N MET A 54 22.63 2.44 8.13
CA MET A 54 22.06 1.31 8.88
C MET A 54 22.88 0.03 8.66
N LEU A 55 23.24 -0.27 7.41
CA LEU A 55 24.00 -1.47 7.05
C LEU A 55 25.40 -1.46 7.66
N THR A 56 26.10 -0.32 7.60
CA THR A 56 27.45 -0.15 8.17
C THR A 56 27.45 -0.24 9.70
N ASN A 57 26.37 0.19 10.36
CA ASN A 57 26.21 0.18 11.82
C ASN A 57 25.47 -1.06 12.36
N SER A 58 25.40 -2.14 11.56
CA SER A 58 24.65 -3.35 11.90
C SER A 58 25.48 -4.47 12.56
N ASP A 59 26.72 -4.22 12.97
CA ASP A 59 27.67 -5.26 13.42
C ASP A 59 27.84 -6.42 12.41
N ASN A 60 27.81 -6.10 11.12
CA ASN A 60 27.80 -7.04 9.98
C ASN A 60 26.59 -7.98 9.93
N MET A 61 25.56 -7.74 10.74
CA MET A 61 24.37 -8.60 10.81
C MET A 61 23.45 -8.45 9.61
N LEU A 62 23.53 -7.31 8.89
CA LEU A 62 22.70 -7.01 7.72
C LEU A 62 23.49 -7.05 6.39
N ARG A 63 24.73 -7.56 6.39
CA ARG A 63 25.58 -7.62 5.17
C ARG A 63 24.97 -8.37 3.99
N MET A 64 24.00 -9.25 4.25
CA MET A 64 23.31 -10.02 3.21
C MET A 64 22.50 -9.14 2.27
N TYR A 65 22.07 -7.96 2.71
CA TYR A 65 21.25 -7.02 1.95
C TYR A 65 22.05 -6.16 0.95
N GLY A 66 23.37 -6.36 0.85
CA GLY A 66 24.22 -5.64 -0.09
C GLY A 66 24.57 -4.22 0.39
N SER A 67 24.63 -3.28 -0.55
CA SER A 67 24.82 -1.85 -0.27
C SER A 67 23.49 -1.14 -0.01
N GLY A 68 23.54 0.09 0.50
CA GLY A 68 22.37 0.96 0.67
C GLY A 68 21.65 1.23 -0.65
N GLU A 69 22.38 1.29 -1.78
CA GLU A 69 21.81 1.38 -3.12
C GLU A 69 21.04 0.12 -3.51
N GLU A 70 21.65 -1.05 -3.34
CA GLU A 70 21.00 -2.33 -3.64
C GLU A 70 19.75 -2.53 -2.78
N LEU A 71 19.80 -2.19 -1.49
CA LEU A 71 18.65 -2.28 -0.61
C LEU A 71 17.56 -1.27 -0.99
N ALA A 72 17.91 -0.05 -1.39
CA ALA A 72 16.95 0.95 -1.85
C ALA A 72 16.17 0.48 -3.10
N GLU A 73 16.85 -0.10 -4.09
CA GLU A 73 16.22 -0.66 -5.29
C GLU A 73 15.27 -1.82 -4.95
N ASN A 74 15.66 -2.70 -4.02
CA ASN A 74 14.79 -3.78 -3.56
C ASN A 74 13.57 -3.24 -2.80
N LEU A 75 13.75 -2.21 -1.96
CA LEU A 75 12.66 -1.58 -1.22
C LEU A 75 11.70 -0.83 -2.15
N GLU A 76 12.19 -0.19 -3.20
CA GLU A 76 11.33 0.46 -4.21
C GLU A 76 10.38 -0.55 -4.88
N ILE A 77 10.89 -1.71 -5.29
CA ILE A 77 10.07 -2.81 -5.82
C ILE A 77 9.09 -3.32 -4.76
N TYR A 78 9.56 -3.52 -3.53
CA TYR A 78 8.75 -4.04 -2.43
C TYR A 78 7.61 -3.09 -2.05
N MET A 79 7.90 -1.79 -1.94
CA MET A 79 6.94 -0.74 -1.60
C MET A 79 5.93 -0.51 -2.71
N GLY A 80 6.39 -0.37 -3.95
CA GLY A 80 5.52 -0.01 -5.08
C GLY A 80 4.39 -0.99 -5.38
N LEU A 81 4.51 -2.23 -4.91
CA LEU A 81 3.57 -3.30 -5.23
C LEU A 81 2.82 -3.81 -4.00
N SER A 82 3.16 -3.26 -2.82
CA SER A 82 2.47 -3.56 -1.57
C SER A 82 1.43 -2.48 -1.28
N SER A 83 0.32 -2.87 -0.67
CA SER A 83 -0.63 -1.89 -0.16
C SER A 83 -0.09 -1.16 1.08
N ASP A 84 -0.61 0.05 1.34
CA ASP A 84 -0.36 0.78 2.59
C ASP A 84 -0.71 -0.06 3.82
N ARG A 85 -1.78 -0.86 3.73
CA ARG A 85 -2.20 -1.79 4.79
C ARG A 85 -1.16 -2.87 5.02
N TRP A 86 -0.55 -3.41 3.97
CA TRP A 86 0.53 -4.39 4.08
C TRP A 86 1.78 -3.81 4.74
N MET A 87 2.15 -2.58 4.34
CA MET A 87 3.28 -1.87 4.94
C MET A 87 2.99 -1.37 6.36
N GLY A 88 1.71 -1.34 6.73
CA GLY A 88 1.25 -0.76 7.97
C GLY A 88 1.58 0.72 8.05
N TYR A 89 1.51 1.46 6.94
CA TYR A 89 1.76 2.89 6.93
C TYR A 89 0.73 3.64 7.78
N ASP A 90 1.16 4.77 8.34
CA ASP A 90 0.19 5.67 8.95
C ASP A 90 -0.75 6.20 7.87
N VAL A 91 -2.00 6.41 8.23
CA VAL A 91 -3.02 6.90 7.30
C VAL A 91 -2.75 8.33 6.85
N ILE A 92 -1.96 9.10 7.61
CA ILE A 92 -1.48 10.43 7.18
C ILE A 92 -0.31 10.36 6.18
N GLU A 93 0.33 9.20 6.00
CA GLU A 93 1.47 9.08 5.08
C GLU A 93 1.05 9.39 3.65
N THR A 94 1.95 10.01 2.90
CA THR A 94 1.78 10.24 1.47
C THR A 94 1.70 8.91 0.74
N TYR A 95 1.01 8.89 -0.39
CA TYR A 95 1.01 7.70 -1.22
C TYR A 95 2.39 7.46 -1.85
N TYR A 96 2.82 6.20 -1.92
CA TYR A 96 4.05 5.83 -2.62
C TYR A 96 3.78 5.63 -4.12
N PRO A 97 4.57 6.20 -5.04
CA PRO A 97 4.13 6.39 -6.42
C PRO A 97 4.42 5.22 -7.35
N VAL A 98 3.61 4.16 -7.26
CA VAL A 98 3.60 3.12 -8.30
C VAL A 98 2.16 2.72 -8.60
N ALA A 99 1.59 3.33 -9.64
CA ALA A 99 0.36 2.83 -10.24
C ALA A 99 0.73 1.67 -11.17
N ILE A 100 0.25 0.47 -10.86
CA ILE A 100 0.48 -0.71 -11.70
C ILE A 100 -0.51 -0.67 -12.88
N GLU A 101 0.05 -0.72 -14.10
CA GLU A 101 -0.71 -0.95 -15.32
C GLU A 101 -0.65 -2.43 -15.70
N TYR A 102 -1.79 -2.96 -16.12
CA TYR A 102 -1.95 -4.34 -16.55
C TYR A 102 -2.38 -4.35 -18.02
N ALA A 103 -1.60 -5.01 -18.87
CA ALA A 103 -1.99 -5.25 -20.26
C ALA A 103 -2.96 -6.43 -20.32
N SER A 104 -4.05 -6.29 -21.06
CA SER A 104 -4.95 -7.39 -21.35
C SER A 104 -4.40 -8.27 -22.49
N VAL A 105 -4.97 -9.45 -22.65
CA VAL A 105 -4.74 -10.30 -23.83
C VAL A 105 -5.17 -9.61 -25.14
N SER A 106 -6.07 -8.63 -25.07
CA SER A 106 -6.51 -7.79 -26.19
C SER A 106 -5.68 -6.50 -26.38
N GLU A 107 -4.55 -6.35 -25.68
CA GLU A 107 -3.67 -5.17 -25.71
C GLU A 107 -4.28 -3.87 -25.16
N GLU A 108 -5.44 -3.94 -24.50
CA GLU A 108 -5.97 -2.81 -23.74
C GLU A 108 -5.28 -2.71 -22.38
N THR A 109 -5.03 -1.50 -21.88
CA THR A 109 -4.39 -1.30 -20.58
C THR A 109 -5.40 -0.95 -19.49
N PHE A 110 -5.21 -1.57 -18.34
CA PHE A 110 -6.07 -1.45 -17.16
C PHE A 110 -5.24 -1.05 -15.94
N THR A 111 -5.89 -0.41 -14.97
CA THR A 111 -5.35 -0.20 -13.62
C THR A 111 -6.38 -0.63 -12.59
N GLN A 112 -5.93 -0.98 -11.38
CA GLN A 112 -6.82 -1.29 -10.28
C GLN A 112 -7.53 0.00 -9.82
N LYS A 113 -8.81 -0.06 -9.47
CA LYS A 113 -9.56 1.10 -9.00
C LYS A 113 -8.94 1.75 -7.75
N SER A 114 -8.38 0.96 -6.84
CA SER A 114 -7.67 1.49 -5.67
C SER A 114 -6.49 2.41 -6.06
N HIS A 115 -5.85 2.16 -7.20
CA HIS A 115 -4.79 3.03 -7.73
C HIS A 115 -5.32 4.35 -8.32
N MET A 116 -6.63 4.48 -8.56
CA MET A 116 -7.19 5.77 -8.97
C MET A 116 -7.12 6.81 -7.85
N PHE A 117 -7.18 6.38 -6.59
CA PHE A 117 -6.97 7.26 -5.44
C PHE A 117 -5.52 7.75 -5.37
N LEU A 118 -4.55 6.87 -5.64
CA LEU A 118 -3.12 7.22 -5.79
C LEU A 118 -2.91 8.27 -6.90
N VAL A 119 -3.50 8.03 -8.06
CA VAL A 119 -3.43 8.94 -9.22
C VAL A 119 -4.00 10.32 -8.86
N LEU A 120 -5.19 10.35 -8.24
CA LEU A 120 -5.82 11.59 -7.80
C LEU A 120 -4.97 12.30 -6.75
N TYR A 121 -4.42 11.57 -5.77
CA TYR A 121 -3.53 12.12 -4.75
C TYR A 121 -2.36 12.86 -5.38
N HIS A 122 -1.64 12.25 -6.32
CA HIS A 122 -0.50 12.91 -6.96
C HIS A 122 -0.88 14.13 -7.76
N PHE A 123 -1.97 14.07 -8.53
CA PHE A 123 -2.42 15.25 -9.26
C PHE A 123 -2.72 16.41 -8.31
N LEU A 124 -3.28 16.16 -7.14
CA LEU A 124 -3.57 17.21 -6.16
C LEU A 124 -2.30 17.66 -5.42
N TYR A 125 -1.43 16.72 -5.07
CA TYR A 125 -0.16 16.96 -4.38
C TYR A 125 0.74 17.94 -5.14
N PHE A 126 0.94 17.71 -6.45
CA PHE A 126 1.84 18.53 -7.28
C PHE A 126 1.24 19.88 -7.71
N ASN A 127 -0.07 20.10 -7.53
CA ASN A 127 -0.74 21.31 -7.99
C ASN A 127 -1.07 22.31 -6.85
N VAL A 128 -0.75 22.01 -5.59
CA VAL A 128 -1.01 22.92 -4.46
C VAL A 128 -0.03 24.10 -4.35
N GLY A 129 1.09 24.06 -5.10
CA GLY A 129 2.11 25.11 -5.10
C GLY A 129 2.92 25.18 -3.79
N ALA A 130 3.64 26.30 -3.59
CA ALA A 130 4.44 26.53 -2.39
C ALA A 130 3.55 27.02 -1.22
N LEU A 131 2.86 26.07 -0.59
CA LEU A 131 2.03 26.32 0.59
C LEU A 131 2.84 26.08 1.87
N LYS A 132 2.82 27.04 2.80
CA LYS A 132 3.39 26.84 4.14
C LYS A 132 2.51 25.86 4.93
N TYR A 133 3.15 24.98 5.70
CA TYR A 133 2.46 23.89 6.42
C TYR A 133 1.72 22.91 5.50
N SER A 134 2.21 22.72 4.27
CA SER A 134 1.62 21.81 3.29
C SER A 134 1.54 20.36 3.80
N GLU A 135 2.32 19.99 4.80
CA GLU A 135 2.24 18.70 5.49
C GLU A 135 0.86 18.45 6.09
N ILE A 136 0.18 19.48 6.63
CA ILE A 136 -1.18 19.36 7.16
C ILE A 136 -2.15 19.06 6.01
N TYR A 137 -2.02 19.79 4.91
CA TYR A 137 -2.83 19.59 3.71
C TYR A 137 -2.65 18.16 3.15
N TYR A 138 -1.41 17.70 2.99
CA TYR A 138 -1.11 16.37 2.49
C TYR A 138 -1.63 15.26 3.41
N ALA A 139 -1.52 15.45 4.73
CA ALA A 139 -2.06 14.50 5.71
C ALA A 139 -3.60 14.39 5.63
N ILE A 140 -4.30 15.52 5.51
CA ILE A 140 -5.78 15.54 5.34
C ILE A 140 -6.17 14.88 4.01
N LEU A 141 -5.47 15.20 2.93
CA LEU A 141 -5.71 14.59 1.61
C LEU A 141 -5.50 13.07 1.64
N SER A 142 -4.42 12.60 2.30
CA SER A 142 -4.16 11.17 2.50
C SER A 142 -5.28 10.50 3.29
N ILE A 143 -5.70 11.07 4.43
CA ILE A 143 -6.81 10.53 5.23
C ILE A 143 -8.08 10.44 4.39
N LEU A 144 -8.44 11.50 3.67
CA LEU A 144 -9.67 11.53 2.88
C LEU A 144 -9.69 10.41 1.83
N LEU A 145 -8.66 10.32 0.99
CA LEU A 145 -8.60 9.35 -0.09
C LEU A 145 -8.47 7.91 0.43
N LYS A 146 -7.64 7.67 1.46
CA LYS A 146 -7.50 6.34 2.07
C LYS A 146 -8.78 5.89 2.77
N SER A 147 -9.51 6.79 3.44
CA SER A 147 -10.78 6.46 4.11
C SER A 147 -11.90 6.11 3.13
N ILE A 148 -11.90 6.70 1.92
CA ILE A 148 -12.87 6.37 0.88
C ILE A 148 -12.47 5.05 0.22
N ASN A 149 -11.18 4.86 -0.08
CA ASN A 149 -10.67 3.61 -0.63
C ASN A 149 -10.93 2.41 0.31
N ALA A 150 -10.71 2.56 1.62
CA ALA A 150 -10.96 1.52 2.61
C ALA A 150 -12.43 1.09 2.69
N ARG A 151 -13.39 2.00 2.42
CA ARG A 151 -14.82 1.66 2.32
C ARG A 151 -15.15 0.83 1.08
N ASN A 152 -14.25 0.78 0.11
CA ASN A 152 -14.39 0.07 -1.16
C ASN A 152 -13.46 -1.16 -1.25
N ASP A 153 -12.73 -1.51 -0.19
CA ASP A 153 -11.58 -2.45 -0.20
C ASP A 153 -11.97 -3.91 -0.54
N GLU A 154 -13.27 -4.24 -0.46
CA GLU A 154 -13.78 -5.60 -0.74
C GLU A 154 -14.00 -5.89 -2.24
N SER A 155 -13.69 -4.95 -3.15
CA SER A 155 -13.86 -5.15 -4.59
C SER A 155 -12.54 -5.00 -5.37
N LEU A 156 -11.94 -6.14 -5.73
CA LEU A 156 -10.85 -6.17 -6.72
C LEU A 156 -11.39 -5.87 -8.12
N GLU A 157 -11.51 -4.58 -8.44
CA GLU A 157 -12.01 -4.08 -9.71
C GLU A 157 -10.96 -3.29 -10.49
N PHE A 158 -11.11 -3.30 -11.82
CA PHE A 158 -10.18 -2.68 -12.75
C PHE A 158 -10.90 -1.71 -13.67
N VAL A 159 -10.22 -0.62 -14.00
CA VAL A 159 -10.67 0.41 -14.95
C VAL A 159 -9.67 0.54 -16.08
N LYS A 160 -10.16 0.90 -17.28
CA LYS A 160 -9.29 1.19 -18.42
C LYS A 160 -8.49 2.47 -18.14
N THR A 161 -7.21 2.46 -18.48
CA THR A 161 -6.27 3.58 -18.26
C THR A 161 -6.70 4.88 -18.94
N VAL A 162 -7.47 4.81 -20.04
CA VAL A 162 -8.09 5.99 -20.69
C VAL A 162 -8.96 6.82 -19.73
N GLY A 163 -9.44 6.24 -18.63
CA GLY A 163 -10.12 6.96 -17.56
C GLY A 163 -9.21 7.92 -16.78
N ILE A 164 -7.92 7.60 -16.67
CA ILE A 164 -6.91 8.44 -16.00
C ILE A 164 -6.74 9.77 -16.75
N ASP A 165 -6.73 9.74 -18.09
CA ASP A 165 -6.55 10.93 -18.91
C ASP A 165 -7.68 11.94 -18.68
N LYS A 166 -8.92 11.47 -18.50
CA LYS A 166 -10.07 12.34 -18.18
C LYS A 166 -9.87 13.09 -16.86
N ILE A 167 -9.37 12.41 -15.83
CA ILE A 167 -9.08 13.04 -14.53
C ILE A 167 -7.90 14.00 -14.66
N ARG A 168 -6.84 13.60 -15.36
CA ARG A 168 -5.66 14.43 -15.63
C ARG A 168 -6.06 15.74 -16.31
N GLU A 169 -6.83 15.66 -17.39
CA GLU A 169 -7.29 16.83 -18.14
C GLU A 169 -8.18 17.73 -17.29
N LYS A 170 -9.13 17.16 -16.55
CA LYS A 170 -10.00 17.94 -15.64
C LYS A 170 -9.19 18.70 -14.59
N VAL A 171 -8.33 18.01 -13.85
CA VAL A 171 -7.52 18.63 -12.79
C VAL A 171 -6.59 19.69 -13.39
N LYS A 172 -5.94 19.39 -14.52
CA LYS A 172 -5.07 20.35 -15.21
C LYS A 172 -5.83 21.62 -15.61
N ASN A 173 -7.00 21.49 -16.23
CA ASN A 173 -7.78 22.64 -16.68
C ASN A 173 -8.31 23.46 -15.48
N GLU A 174 -8.71 22.82 -14.39
CA GLU A 174 -9.25 23.51 -13.22
C GLU A 174 -8.16 24.25 -12.41
N PHE A 175 -6.96 23.66 -12.28
CA PHE A 175 -5.87 24.29 -11.53
C PHE A 175 -5.10 25.33 -12.35
N PHE A 176 -4.70 25.01 -13.59
CA PHE A 176 -3.87 25.92 -14.40
C PHE A 176 -4.68 26.99 -15.11
N GLU A 177 -5.77 26.63 -15.79
CA GLU A 177 -6.54 27.59 -16.59
C GLU A 177 -7.51 28.39 -15.72
N ASN A 178 -8.09 27.73 -14.70
CA ASN A 178 -9.12 28.34 -13.89
C ASN A 178 -8.65 28.88 -12.53
N GLN A 179 -7.41 28.65 -12.11
CA GLN A 179 -6.87 29.11 -10.81
C GLN A 179 -7.87 28.87 -9.67
N ILE A 180 -8.34 27.63 -9.55
CA ILE A 180 -9.51 27.30 -8.72
C ILE A 180 -9.38 27.76 -7.26
N PHE A 181 -8.17 27.72 -6.68
CA PHE A 181 -7.89 28.21 -5.33
C PHE A 181 -8.11 29.71 -5.15
N SER A 182 -7.90 30.53 -6.20
CA SER A 182 -8.00 31.99 -6.13
C SER A 182 -9.43 32.50 -6.30
N LYS A 183 -10.36 31.66 -6.75
CA LYS A 183 -11.73 32.04 -7.10
C LYS A 183 -12.77 31.71 -6.02
N GLN A 184 -12.40 30.98 -4.97
CA GLN A 184 -13.37 30.52 -3.98
C GLN A 184 -13.27 31.28 -2.66
N GLN A 185 -14.41 31.83 -2.21
CA GLN A 185 -14.59 32.33 -0.86
C GLN A 185 -15.04 31.19 0.04
N HIS A 186 -14.19 30.82 0.98
CA HIS A 186 -14.52 29.84 2.02
C HIS A 186 -14.88 30.54 3.33
N CYS A 187 -15.65 29.86 4.17
CA CYS A 187 -15.88 30.30 5.54
C CYS A 187 -14.60 29.96 6.33
N ILE A 188 -13.67 30.91 6.36
CA ILE A 188 -12.38 30.76 7.03
C ILE A 188 -12.59 31.01 8.52
N PRO A 189 -12.23 30.06 9.41
CA PRO A 189 -12.18 30.34 10.84
C PRO A 189 -11.22 31.50 11.09
N ASN A 190 -11.66 32.50 11.85
CA ASN A 190 -10.81 33.64 12.19
C ASN A 190 -9.85 33.21 13.31
N PHE A 191 -8.73 32.57 12.95
CA PHE A 191 -7.74 32.12 13.92
C PHE A 191 -7.04 33.29 14.63
N LYS A 192 -7.17 34.52 14.11
CA LYS A 192 -6.76 35.73 14.84
C LYS A 192 -7.52 35.89 16.16
N GLU A 193 -8.76 35.43 16.29
CA GLU A 193 -9.50 35.43 17.56
C GLU A 193 -8.91 34.45 18.59
N CYS A 194 -8.14 33.46 18.15
CA CYS A 194 -7.42 32.58 19.07
C CYS A 194 -6.23 33.30 19.75
N SER A 195 -5.76 34.44 19.21
CA SER A 195 -4.63 35.19 19.77
C SER A 195 -4.90 35.81 21.15
N VAL A 196 -6.18 36.00 21.52
CA VAL A 196 -6.58 36.52 22.84
C VAL A 196 -6.74 35.41 23.89
N MET A 197 -6.66 34.15 23.49
CA MET A 197 -6.74 32.99 24.39
C MET A 197 -5.38 32.66 25.00
N ARG A 198 -5.37 31.81 26.03
CA ARG A 198 -4.11 31.16 26.45
C ARG A 198 -3.64 30.25 25.32
N LYS A 199 -2.32 30.20 25.08
CA LYS A 199 -1.70 29.41 24.00
C LYS A 199 -2.23 27.97 23.92
N SER A 200 -2.36 27.29 25.06
CA SER A 200 -2.91 25.92 25.13
C SER A 200 -4.36 25.82 24.65
N ASP A 201 -5.19 26.81 25.01
CA ASP A 201 -6.61 26.82 24.67
C ASP A 201 -6.79 27.14 23.18
N ALA A 202 -5.98 28.06 22.64
CA ALA A 202 -5.93 28.35 21.21
C ALA A 202 -5.56 27.13 20.36
N PHE A 203 -4.59 26.31 20.81
CA PHE A 203 -4.15 25.13 20.07
C PHE A 203 -5.25 24.10 19.97
N LEU A 204 -5.96 23.86 21.07
CA LEU A 204 -7.09 22.94 21.11
C LEU A 204 -8.20 23.37 20.15
N GLU A 205 -8.51 24.67 20.07
CA GLU A 205 -9.55 25.17 19.16
C GLU A 205 -9.12 25.08 17.69
N ILE A 206 -7.86 25.41 17.36
CA ILE A 206 -7.32 25.26 16.00
C ILE A 206 -7.36 23.79 15.56
N ILE A 207 -6.84 22.88 16.40
CA ILE A 207 -6.86 21.44 16.13
C ILE A 207 -8.30 20.97 15.91
N LYS A 208 -9.23 21.41 16.76
CA LYS A 208 -10.64 21.07 16.65
C LYS A 208 -11.25 21.54 15.32
N GLU A 209 -10.90 22.72 14.81
CA GLU A 209 -11.35 23.16 13.48
C GLU A 209 -10.81 22.22 12.39
N PHE A 210 -9.52 21.89 12.39
CA PHE A 210 -8.96 20.95 11.40
C PHE A 210 -9.62 19.57 11.46
N LYS A 211 -9.95 19.06 12.66
CA LYS A 211 -10.67 17.79 12.83
C LYS A 211 -12.04 17.79 12.12
N LYS A 212 -12.72 18.94 12.02
CA LYS A 212 -14.02 19.06 11.33
C LYS A 212 -13.92 18.90 9.82
N LEU A 213 -12.73 19.07 9.23
CA LEU A 213 -12.53 18.84 7.80
C LEU A 213 -12.61 17.34 7.45
N ILE A 214 -12.48 16.46 8.43
CA ILE A 214 -12.58 15.01 8.25
C ILE A 214 -14.03 14.60 8.53
N PRO A 215 -14.77 14.05 7.55
CA PRO A 215 -16.20 13.77 7.70
C PRO A 215 -16.53 12.85 8.90
N VAL A 216 -15.66 11.89 9.18
CA VAL A 216 -15.76 10.98 10.34
C VAL A 216 -14.39 10.88 10.98
N TRP A 217 -14.22 11.48 12.15
CA TRP A 217 -12.96 11.37 12.91
C TRP A 217 -12.81 9.97 13.52
N ASN A 218 -11.63 9.39 13.38
CA ASN A 218 -11.23 8.11 13.95
C ASN A 218 -9.91 8.30 14.74
N ASP A 219 -9.72 7.53 15.81
CA ASP A 219 -8.52 7.59 16.66
C ASP A 219 -7.24 7.21 15.91
N GLU A 220 -7.36 6.48 14.79
CA GLU A 220 -6.24 6.21 13.88
C GLU A 220 -5.66 7.50 13.25
N TYR A 221 -6.40 8.61 13.25
CA TYR A 221 -5.96 9.91 12.71
C TYR A 221 -5.18 10.77 13.73
N ARG A 222 -4.85 10.23 14.91
CA ARG A 222 -4.16 10.97 15.98
C ARG A 222 -2.81 11.57 15.56
N GLN A 223 -2.15 10.99 14.57
CA GLN A 223 -0.91 11.57 14.05
C GLN A 223 -1.12 12.93 13.37
N LEU A 224 -2.29 13.18 12.78
CA LEU A 224 -2.61 14.51 12.24
C LEU A 224 -2.67 15.55 13.38
N GLU A 225 -3.30 15.20 14.50
CA GLU A 225 -3.34 16.08 15.68
C GLU A 225 -1.93 16.37 16.22
N THR A 226 -1.08 15.34 16.28
CA THR A 226 0.31 15.47 16.72
C THR A 226 1.13 16.35 15.77
N LEU A 227 0.92 16.21 14.46
CA LEU A 227 1.55 17.04 13.43
C LEU A 227 1.15 18.51 13.58
N ILE A 228 -0.15 18.80 13.68
CA ILE A 228 -0.66 20.17 13.85
C ILE A 228 -0.12 20.77 15.15
N GLN A 229 -0.19 20.02 16.25
CA GLN A 229 0.32 20.46 17.56
C GLN A 229 1.80 20.85 17.48
N LYS A 230 2.65 20.00 16.88
CA LYS A 230 4.08 20.27 16.71
C LYS A 230 4.32 21.56 15.92
N LEU A 231 3.63 21.74 14.80
CA LEU A 231 3.76 22.95 13.97
C LEU A 231 3.31 24.22 14.71
N LEU A 232 2.26 24.13 15.51
CA LEU A 232 1.81 25.22 16.37
C LEU A 232 2.85 25.54 17.46
N GLU A 233 3.42 24.53 18.11
CA GLU A 233 4.46 24.72 19.12
C GLU A 233 5.67 25.47 18.57
N GLU A 234 6.09 25.11 17.35
CA GLU A 234 7.24 25.68 16.64
C GLU A 234 6.97 27.10 16.09
N HIS A 235 5.75 27.41 15.64
CA HIS A 235 5.51 28.58 14.78
C HIS A 235 4.28 29.45 15.08
N TYR A 236 3.54 29.20 16.17
CA TYR A 236 2.25 29.86 16.42
C TYR A 236 2.26 31.40 16.46
N SER A 237 3.31 32.04 16.99
CA SER A 237 3.35 33.50 17.15
C SER A 237 3.47 34.28 15.85
N ASP A 238 3.87 33.61 14.76
CA ASP A 238 4.43 34.32 13.60
C ASP A 238 3.52 34.27 12.37
N ASN A 239 2.48 33.42 12.30
CA ASN A 239 1.87 33.04 11.01
C ASN A 239 0.39 32.55 11.06
N THR A 240 -0.52 33.23 11.76
CA THR A 240 -1.94 32.82 11.77
C THR A 240 -2.60 32.86 10.38
N GLU A 241 -2.19 33.79 9.51
CA GLU A 241 -2.72 33.90 8.14
C GLU A 241 -2.35 32.69 7.27
N GLU A 242 -1.17 32.10 7.48
CA GLU A 242 -0.74 30.89 6.78
C GLU A 242 -1.51 29.66 7.28
N LEU A 243 -1.84 29.61 8.57
CA LEU A 243 -2.73 28.58 9.12
C LEU A 243 -4.15 28.68 8.56
N GLU A 244 -4.66 29.91 8.41
CA GLU A 244 -5.94 30.18 7.76
C GLU A 244 -5.91 29.75 6.28
N ALA A 245 -4.80 30.01 5.58
CA ALA A 245 -4.60 29.61 4.19
C ALA A 245 -4.59 28.08 4.01
N VAL A 246 -3.79 27.35 4.79
CA VAL A 246 -3.75 25.87 4.71
C VAL A 246 -5.09 25.26 5.11
N PHE A 247 -5.80 25.82 6.10
CA PHE A 247 -7.16 25.40 6.45
C PHE A 247 -8.13 25.60 5.29
N SER A 248 -8.15 26.80 4.69
CA SER A 248 -9.05 27.13 3.58
C SER A 248 -8.80 26.22 2.38
N ILE A 249 -7.53 25.99 2.02
CA ILE A 249 -7.16 25.08 0.93
C ILE A 249 -7.58 23.65 1.25
N SER A 250 -7.37 23.19 2.49
CA SER A 250 -7.77 21.84 2.92
C SER A 250 -9.28 21.66 2.88
N GLN A 251 -10.05 22.65 3.31
CA GLN A 251 -11.52 22.64 3.26
C GLN A 251 -12.03 22.55 1.83
N PHE A 252 -11.51 23.40 0.94
CA PHE A 252 -11.83 23.33 -0.49
C PHE A 252 -11.55 21.94 -1.06
N MET A 253 -10.39 21.39 -0.71
CA MET A 253 -9.89 20.14 -1.24
C MET A 253 -10.75 18.94 -0.82
N VAL A 254 -11.31 18.96 0.38
CA VAL A 254 -12.30 17.95 0.81
C VAL A 254 -13.52 17.96 -0.11
N THR A 255 -14.14 19.12 -0.32
CA THR A 255 -15.30 19.26 -1.22
C THR A 255 -14.97 18.93 -2.67
N TYR A 256 -13.76 19.29 -3.12
CA TYR A 256 -13.31 19.05 -4.48
C TYR A 256 -13.13 17.56 -4.78
N VAL A 257 -12.50 16.82 -3.86
CA VAL A 257 -12.33 15.36 -3.98
C VAL A 257 -13.68 14.65 -4.01
N GLU A 258 -14.62 15.03 -3.12
CA GLU A 258 -15.99 14.50 -3.13
C GLU A 258 -16.69 14.76 -4.47
N GLY A 259 -16.52 15.96 -5.02
CA GLY A 259 -17.05 16.35 -6.33
C GLY A 259 -16.47 15.52 -7.49
N ILE A 260 -15.15 15.25 -7.49
CA ILE A 260 -14.51 14.38 -8.48
C ILE A 260 -15.06 12.96 -8.39
N ILE A 261 -15.06 12.37 -7.20
CA ILE A 261 -15.53 10.98 -7.01
C ILE A 261 -17.00 10.84 -7.41
N SER A 262 -17.83 11.83 -7.08
CA SER A 262 -19.24 11.86 -7.47
C SER A 262 -19.46 12.05 -8.98
N SER A 263 -18.54 12.74 -9.66
CA SER A 263 -18.61 12.98 -11.11
C SER A 263 -18.12 11.80 -11.94
N TYR A 264 -17.24 10.97 -11.38
CA TYR A 264 -16.64 9.79 -12.03
C TYR A 264 -16.75 8.53 -11.16
N PRO A 265 -17.97 8.15 -10.71
CA PRO A 265 -18.15 7.02 -9.79
C PRO A 265 -17.60 5.71 -10.37
N GLU A 266 -17.61 5.54 -11.70
CA GLU A 266 -17.08 4.36 -12.38
C GLU A 266 -15.56 4.17 -12.24
N LEU A 267 -14.83 5.24 -11.88
CA LEU A 267 -13.38 5.21 -11.67
C LEU A 267 -12.99 4.94 -10.21
N PHE A 268 -13.84 5.35 -9.25
CA PHE A 268 -13.49 5.35 -7.83
C PHE A 268 -14.34 4.44 -6.95
N LEU A 269 -15.60 4.21 -7.33
CA LEU A 269 -16.57 3.44 -6.54
C LEU A 269 -16.80 2.05 -7.13
N PRO A 270 -17.24 1.05 -6.32
CA PRO A 270 -17.58 -0.29 -6.81
C PRO A 270 -18.60 -0.23 -7.95
N TYR A 271 -18.50 -1.16 -8.91
CA TYR A 271 -19.41 -1.16 -10.06
C TYR A 271 -20.84 -1.53 -9.66
N ASP A 272 -21.78 -0.62 -9.95
CA ASP A 272 -23.21 -0.92 -9.89
C ASP A 272 -23.64 -1.64 -11.18
N ARG A 273 -23.55 -2.97 -11.16
CA ARG A 273 -23.89 -3.81 -12.31
C ARG A 273 -25.38 -3.80 -12.67
N VAL A 274 -26.25 -3.34 -11.76
CA VAL A 274 -27.68 -3.16 -12.04
C VAL A 274 -27.90 -1.92 -12.90
N LYS A 275 -27.24 -0.80 -12.55
CA LYS A 275 -27.36 0.45 -13.31
C LYS A 275 -26.54 0.43 -14.60
N ASN A 276 -25.40 -0.26 -14.62
CA ASN A 276 -24.54 -0.35 -15.80
C ASN A 276 -23.95 -1.77 -15.95
N PRO A 277 -24.59 -2.64 -16.75
CA PRO A 277 -24.18 -4.03 -16.89
C PRO A 277 -22.88 -4.21 -17.71
N ASN A 278 -22.41 -3.17 -18.41
CA ASN A 278 -21.29 -3.27 -19.35
C ASN A 278 -19.93 -2.97 -18.71
N HIS A 279 -19.84 -2.86 -17.39
CA HIS A 279 -18.57 -2.63 -16.72
C HIS A 279 -17.61 -3.81 -16.90
N PRO A 280 -16.30 -3.53 -17.07
CA PRO A 280 -15.29 -4.56 -17.22
C PRO A 280 -15.37 -5.63 -16.11
N ILE A 281 -15.13 -6.87 -16.49
CA ILE A 281 -14.90 -7.97 -15.57
C ILE A 281 -13.52 -8.46 -15.89
N ALA A 282 -12.60 -8.36 -14.94
CA ALA A 282 -11.20 -8.68 -15.18
C ALA A 282 -10.69 -9.76 -14.23
N VAL A 283 -9.77 -10.58 -14.72
CA VAL A 283 -9.07 -11.62 -13.94
C VAL A 283 -7.58 -11.54 -14.25
N ARG A 284 -6.74 -11.57 -13.21
CA ARG A 284 -5.29 -11.53 -13.39
C ARG A 284 -4.75 -12.90 -13.84
N ILE A 285 -3.93 -12.88 -14.89
CA ILE A 285 -3.05 -13.96 -15.31
C ILE A 285 -1.67 -13.67 -14.72
N PHE A 286 -1.24 -14.54 -13.82
CA PHE A 286 0.11 -14.52 -13.29
C PHE A 286 1.05 -15.31 -14.19
N GLN A 287 2.23 -14.75 -14.38
CA GLN A 287 3.31 -15.38 -15.14
C GLN A 287 4.46 -15.74 -14.22
N ASP A 288 4.77 -17.03 -14.16
CA ASP A 288 6.02 -17.57 -13.64
C ASP A 288 6.57 -18.60 -14.64
N ASN A 289 7.01 -19.79 -14.20
CA ASN A 289 7.31 -20.90 -15.11
C ASN A 289 6.10 -21.32 -15.98
N GLU A 290 4.88 -21.05 -15.51
CA GLU A 290 3.62 -21.26 -16.24
C GLU A 290 2.70 -20.04 -16.11
N LEU A 291 1.65 -20.00 -16.95
CA LEU A 291 0.57 -19.02 -16.86
C LEU A 291 -0.59 -19.61 -16.06
N PHE A 292 -1.02 -18.89 -15.01
CA PHE A 292 -2.11 -19.34 -14.15
C PHE A 292 -2.95 -18.17 -13.63
N VAL A 293 -4.14 -18.47 -13.12
CA VAL A 293 -5.01 -17.50 -12.44
C VAL A 293 -5.37 -17.99 -11.05
N MET A 294 -5.68 -17.08 -10.12
CA MET A 294 -6.29 -17.45 -8.84
C MET A 294 -7.71 -17.97 -9.06
N LYS A 295 -8.04 -19.12 -8.44
CA LYS A 295 -9.40 -19.70 -8.57
C LYS A 295 -10.47 -18.75 -8.05
N SER A 296 -10.25 -18.15 -6.89
CA SER A 296 -11.19 -17.20 -6.28
C SER A 296 -11.50 -16.01 -7.21
N GLU A 297 -10.49 -15.41 -7.85
CA GLU A 297 -10.72 -14.37 -8.86
C GLU A 297 -11.56 -14.86 -10.05
N LEU A 298 -11.21 -16.02 -10.62
CA LEU A 298 -11.91 -16.56 -11.78
C LEU A 298 -13.38 -16.89 -11.46
N PHE A 299 -13.63 -17.60 -10.36
CA PHE A 299 -14.99 -17.97 -9.97
C PHE A 299 -15.81 -16.74 -9.56
N ASN A 300 -15.20 -15.72 -8.92
CA ASN A 300 -15.88 -14.45 -8.70
C ASN A 300 -16.31 -13.80 -10.03
N ALA A 301 -15.40 -13.71 -11.01
CA ALA A 301 -15.71 -13.17 -12.32
C ALA A 301 -16.81 -13.96 -13.07
N ILE A 302 -16.80 -15.30 -12.98
CA ILE A 302 -17.85 -16.14 -13.57
C ILE A 302 -19.20 -15.92 -12.87
N ASN A 303 -19.21 -15.83 -11.53
CA ASN A 303 -20.43 -15.58 -10.76
C ASN A 303 -21.05 -14.20 -11.05
N LEU A 304 -20.24 -13.21 -11.45
CA LEU A 304 -20.73 -11.92 -11.93
C LEU A 304 -21.43 -12.02 -13.30
N LEU A 305 -21.09 -13.02 -14.13
CA LEU A 305 -21.73 -13.29 -15.42
C LEU A 305 -22.96 -14.20 -15.28
N ASP A 306 -22.90 -15.15 -14.35
CA ASP A 306 -23.96 -16.11 -14.05
C ASP A 306 -24.04 -16.35 -12.53
N PRO A 307 -24.94 -15.66 -11.81
CA PRO A 307 -25.09 -15.79 -10.36
C PRO A 307 -25.45 -17.19 -9.86
N ASN A 308 -25.94 -18.07 -10.74
CA ASN A 308 -26.28 -19.46 -10.41
C ASN A 308 -25.08 -20.41 -10.54
N SER A 309 -23.90 -19.89 -10.89
CA SER A 309 -22.70 -20.71 -11.05
C SER A 309 -22.12 -21.17 -9.70
N ARG A 310 -21.06 -21.97 -9.75
CA ARG A 310 -20.44 -22.57 -8.57
C ARG A 310 -19.77 -21.48 -7.72
N LYS A 311 -20.22 -21.32 -6.47
CA LYS A 311 -19.47 -20.57 -5.46
C LYS A 311 -18.17 -21.31 -5.13
N TYR A 312 -17.09 -20.56 -5.01
CA TYR A 312 -15.79 -21.05 -4.63
C TYR A 312 -15.22 -20.11 -3.57
N GLU A 313 -14.73 -20.70 -2.49
CA GLU A 313 -14.03 -20.01 -1.41
C GLU A 313 -12.67 -20.68 -1.26
N ASP A 314 -11.64 -19.88 -0.99
CA ASP A 314 -10.32 -20.42 -0.67
C ASP A 314 -10.36 -21.10 0.70
N ASP A 315 -9.53 -22.14 0.87
CA ASP A 315 -9.53 -22.99 2.07
C ASP A 315 -8.22 -22.84 2.85
N ASN A 316 -8.31 -22.83 4.18
CA ASN A 316 -7.21 -23.06 5.13
C ASN A 316 -5.87 -22.36 4.81
N GLY A 317 -5.90 -21.06 4.47
CA GLY A 317 -4.67 -20.29 4.23
C GLY A 317 -3.95 -20.62 2.92
N LYS A 318 -4.56 -21.41 2.03
CA LYS A 318 -4.04 -21.73 0.69
C LYS A 318 -4.91 -21.07 -0.38
N ILE A 319 -4.27 -20.48 -1.39
CA ILE A 319 -4.98 -19.98 -2.58
C ILE A 319 -4.66 -20.91 -3.74
N LEU A 320 -5.69 -21.60 -4.21
CA LEU A 320 -5.55 -22.51 -5.33
C LEU A 320 -5.56 -21.73 -6.65
N THR A 321 -4.80 -22.24 -7.61
CA THR A 321 -4.73 -21.64 -8.94
C THR A 321 -5.15 -22.65 -10.01
N LEU A 322 -5.39 -22.14 -11.22
CA LEU A 322 -5.63 -22.95 -12.41
C LEU A 322 -4.69 -22.52 -13.51
N ASN A 323 -4.09 -23.50 -14.19
CA ASN A 323 -3.30 -23.24 -15.39
C ASN A 323 -4.21 -22.69 -16.51
N LEU A 324 -3.72 -21.68 -17.23
CA LEU A 324 -4.46 -20.99 -18.29
C LEU A 324 -4.95 -21.94 -19.40
N LYS A 325 -4.19 -23.00 -19.70
CA LYS A 325 -4.59 -24.02 -20.69
C LYS A 325 -5.85 -24.76 -20.25
N SER A 326 -5.93 -25.15 -18.98
CA SER A 326 -7.10 -25.84 -18.42
C SER A 326 -8.34 -24.96 -18.46
N ILE A 327 -8.18 -23.67 -18.10
CA ILE A 327 -9.26 -22.69 -18.13
C ILE A 327 -9.80 -22.50 -19.55
N SER A 328 -8.92 -22.44 -20.54
CA SER A 328 -9.28 -22.26 -21.95
C SER A 328 -10.07 -23.45 -22.53
N MET A 329 -9.94 -24.63 -21.92
CA MET A 329 -10.69 -25.83 -22.29
C MET A 329 -12.05 -25.88 -21.59
N GLU A 330 -12.10 -25.61 -20.28
CA GLU A 330 -13.29 -25.80 -19.44
C GLU A 330 -14.25 -24.60 -19.47
N PHE A 331 -13.74 -23.36 -19.51
CA PHE A 331 -14.52 -22.13 -19.35
C PHE A 331 -14.52 -21.23 -20.60
N ARG A 332 -14.26 -21.80 -21.78
CA ARG A 332 -14.04 -21.07 -23.04
C ARG A 332 -15.08 -19.98 -23.34
N ASN A 333 -16.36 -20.23 -23.08
CA ASN A 333 -17.43 -19.29 -23.41
C ASN A 333 -17.52 -18.14 -22.41
N GLN A 334 -17.28 -18.42 -21.13
CA GLN A 334 -17.31 -17.45 -20.04
C GLN A 334 -16.13 -16.49 -20.13
N ILE A 335 -14.91 -17.02 -20.35
CA ILE A 335 -13.68 -16.20 -20.40
C ILE A 335 -13.65 -15.23 -21.57
N ARG A 336 -14.44 -15.44 -22.64
CA ARG A 336 -14.57 -14.47 -23.74
C ARG A 336 -15.22 -13.15 -23.33
N LYS A 337 -15.91 -13.13 -22.19
CA LYS A 337 -16.55 -11.93 -21.62
C LYS A 337 -15.75 -11.35 -20.45
N ILE A 338 -14.55 -11.88 -20.19
CA ILE A 338 -13.68 -11.50 -19.09
C ILE A 338 -12.38 -10.97 -19.69
N ASP A 339 -11.97 -9.78 -19.27
CA ASP A 339 -10.67 -9.20 -19.58
C ASP A 339 -9.59 -9.93 -18.79
N LEU A 340 -8.74 -10.69 -19.48
CA LEU A 340 -7.63 -11.39 -18.87
C LEU A 340 -6.40 -10.48 -18.84
N LEU A 341 -5.93 -10.14 -17.65
CA LEU A 341 -4.91 -9.12 -17.42
C LEU A 341 -3.57 -9.73 -16.99
N PHE A 342 -2.49 -9.47 -17.72
CA PHE A 342 -1.16 -9.96 -17.32
C PHE A 342 -0.66 -9.23 -16.07
N ALA A 343 -0.45 -9.98 -14.99
CA ALA A 343 0.05 -9.50 -13.70
C ALA A 343 1.44 -10.11 -13.43
N PRO A 344 2.52 -9.31 -13.40
CA PRO A 344 3.85 -9.82 -13.16
C PRO A 344 4.03 -10.23 -11.68
N ILE A 345 4.66 -11.38 -11.44
CA ILE A 345 5.16 -11.74 -10.11
C ILE A 345 6.55 -11.11 -9.95
N LYS A 346 6.62 -10.04 -9.18
CA LYS A 346 7.87 -9.35 -8.89
C LYS A 346 8.50 -9.94 -7.63
N ARG A 347 9.81 -10.05 -7.63
CA ARG A 347 10.59 -10.60 -6.52
C ARG A 347 11.71 -9.63 -6.18
N THR A 348 12.02 -9.55 -4.90
CA THR A 348 13.22 -8.87 -4.41
C THR A 348 14.21 -9.93 -3.91
N LYS A 349 15.44 -9.54 -3.58
CA LYS A 349 16.47 -10.51 -3.18
C LYS A 349 16.16 -11.23 -1.86
N HIS A 350 15.52 -10.56 -0.90
CA HIS A 350 15.39 -11.07 0.46
C HIS A 350 13.96 -11.09 1.02
N ALA A 351 13.01 -10.43 0.37
CA ALA A 351 11.60 -10.46 0.73
C ALA A 351 10.72 -10.69 -0.50
N VAL A 352 9.67 -11.48 -0.34
CA VAL A 352 8.68 -11.68 -1.39
C VAL A 352 7.76 -10.47 -1.50
N VAL A 353 7.48 -10.02 -2.73
CA VAL A 353 6.49 -8.95 -2.93
C VAL A 353 5.09 -9.54 -2.73
N PRO A 354 4.27 -9.00 -1.83
CA PRO A 354 2.93 -9.51 -1.59
C PRO A 354 2.02 -9.22 -2.79
N ILE A 355 1.09 -10.15 -3.07
CA ILE A 355 0.09 -10.02 -4.12
C ILE A 355 -1.28 -9.81 -3.43
N PRO A 356 -1.97 -8.68 -3.63
CA PRO A 356 -3.30 -8.46 -3.07
C PRO A 356 -4.29 -9.53 -3.55
N THR A 357 -5.19 -10.00 -2.70
CA THR A 357 -6.24 -10.99 -3.03
C THR A 357 -7.58 -10.29 -3.28
N LEU A 358 -8.62 -11.07 -3.64
CA LEU A 358 -9.98 -10.55 -3.79
C LEU A 358 -10.54 -9.95 -2.48
N SER A 359 -10.13 -10.46 -1.32
CA SER A 359 -10.58 -10.00 0.01
C SER A 359 -9.87 -8.75 0.51
N GLY A 360 -8.91 -8.20 -0.25
CA GLY A 360 -8.01 -7.13 0.21
C GLY A 360 -6.86 -7.64 1.11
N ASP A 361 -6.80 -8.95 1.38
CA ASP A 361 -5.64 -9.59 2.01
C ASP A 361 -4.50 -9.72 1.00
N HIS A 362 -3.40 -10.35 1.43
CA HIS A 362 -2.24 -10.58 0.57
C HIS A 362 -1.89 -12.05 0.54
N CYS A 363 -1.26 -12.46 -0.54
CA CYS A 363 -0.70 -13.78 -0.71
C CYS A 363 0.68 -13.70 -1.34
N ILE A 364 1.43 -14.79 -1.22
CA ILE A 364 2.79 -14.90 -1.76
C ILE A 364 2.93 -16.24 -2.50
N PRO A 365 3.76 -16.34 -3.54
CA PRO A 365 4.03 -17.62 -4.18
C PRO A 365 4.59 -18.64 -3.18
N ALA A 366 4.12 -19.88 -3.25
CA ALA A 366 4.53 -20.95 -2.32
C ALA A 366 6.04 -21.21 -2.36
N VAL A 367 6.65 -21.13 -3.55
CA VAL A 367 8.12 -21.23 -3.71
C VAL A 367 8.85 -20.10 -2.98
N ASP A 368 8.32 -18.88 -3.02
CA ASP A 368 8.94 -17.73 -2.37
C ASP A 368 8.78 -17.81 -0.84
N ALA A 369 7.64 -18.31 -0.36
CA ALA A 369 7.42 -18.62 1.05
C ALA A 369 8.45 -19.64 1.58
N LEU A 370 8.70 -20.71 0.82
CA LEU A 370 9.74 -21.70 1.15
C LEU A 370 11.13 -21.05 1.23
N LEU A 371 11.48 -20.21 0.25
CA LEU A 371 12.75 -19.50 0.24
C LEU A 371 12.89 -18.53 1.42
N GLU A 372 11.83 -17.84 1.82
CA GLU A 372 11.84 -16.96 2.99
C GLU A 372 12.07 -17.75 4.28
N ILE A 373 11.39 -18.89 4.46
CA ILE A 373 11.60 -19.79 5.61
C ILE A 373 13.06 -20.25 5.65
N LEU A 374 13.60 -20.72 4.52
CA LEU A 374 14.99 -21.17 4.42
C LEU A 374 15.98 -20.04 4.76
N ASN A 375 15.75 -18.83 4.23
CA ASN A 375 16.57 -17.66 4.54
C ASN A 375 16.54 -17.32 6.03
N ARG A 376 15.37 -17.38 6.68
CA ARG A 376 15.27 -17.15 8.14
C ARG A 376 16.02 -18.21 8.93
N LEU A 377 15.89 -19.49 8.56
CA LEU A 377 16.62 -20.58 9.21
C LEU A 377 18.14 -20.39 9.11
N ILE A 378 18.62 -19.99 7.93
CA ILE A 378 20.05 -19.81 7.66
C ILE A 378 20.61 -18.55 8.33
N PHE A 379 20.00 -17.39 8.09
CA PHE A 379 20.59 -16.11 8.46
C PHE A 379 20.18 -15.66 9.87
N CYS A 380 18.92 -15.89 10.25
CA CYS A 380 18.39 -15.45 11.54
C CYS A 380 18.65 -16.50 12.63
N HIS A 381 18.23 -17.74 12.39
CA HIS A 381 18.38 -18.82 13.38
C HIS A 381 19.76 -19.47 13.36
N ARG A 382 20.49 -19.37 12.24
CA ARG A 382 21.83 -19.93 12.05
C ARG A 382 21.86 -21.42 12.33
N ILE A 383 20.87 -22.15 11.82
CA ILE A 383 20.69 -23.57 12.15
C ILE A 383 21.95 -24.41 11.85
N PHE A 384 22.65 -24.13 10.75
CA PHE A 384 23.86 -24.86 10.38
C PHE A 384 25.09 -24.52 11.24
N GLN A 385 25.03 -23.45 12.03
CA GLN A 385 26.08 -23.09 12.99
C GLN A 385 25.77 -23.59 14.40
N LYS A 386 24.48 -23.69 14.74
CA LYS A 386 24.02 -24.07 16.09
C LYS A 386 23.78 -25.57 16.25
N PHE A 387 23.26 -26.23 15.22
CA PHE A 387 22.94 -27.65 15.25
C PHE A 387 24.10 -28.46 14.70
N GLN A 388 24.46 -29.53 15.41
CA GLN A 388 25.44 -30.54 15.00
C GLN A 388 24.71 -31.82 14.58
N GLU A 389 25.38 -32.72 13.85
CA GLU A 389 24.82 -33.96 13.28
C GLU A 389 23.89 -34.72 14.24
N ILE A 390 24.31 -34.89 15.50
CA ILE A 390 23.53 -35.55 16.56
C ILE A 390 22.19 -34.86 16.91
N THR A 391 22.08 -33.55 16.70
CA THR A 391 20.87 -32.75 16.99
C THR A 391 19.95 -32.52 15.78
N TRP A 392 20.33 -32.98 14.58
CA TRP A 392 19.49 -32.84 13.39
C TRP A 392 18.13 -33.55 13.48
N PRO A 393 18.00 -34.72 14.13
CA PRO A 393 16.68 -35.34 14.31
C PRO A 393 15.70 -34.41 15.05
N ILE A 394 16.19 -33.61 16.00
CA ILE A 394 15.38 -32.64 16.74
C ILE A 394 14.92 -31.53 15.80
N LEU A 395 15.83 -30.96 15.01
CA LEU A 395 15.50 -29.95 14.00
C LEU A 395 14.50 -30.49 12.97
N SER A 396 14.69 -31.73 12.51
CA SER A 396 13.77 -32.38 11.56
C SER A 396 12.37 -32.55 12.14
N ALA A 397 12.24 -32.88 13.43
CA ALA A 397 10.94 -32.99 14.09
C ALA A 397 10.24 -31.63 14.16
N HIS A 398 10.97 -30.54 14.41
CA HIS A 398 10.42 -29.18 14.41
C HIS A 398 10.01 -28.69 13.01
N LEU A 399 10.67 -29.15 11.95
CA LEU A 399 10.34 -28.79 10.57
C LEU A 399 9.26 -29.69 9.95
N ALA A 400 8.95 -30.83 10.56
CA ALA A 400 7.97 -31.79 10.03
C ALA A 400 6.59 -31.17 9.75
N PRO A 401 6.03 -30.26 10.58
CA PRO A 401 4.75 -29.62 10.29
C PRO A 401 4.76 -28.81 8.98
N LEU A 402 5.91 -28.30 8.55
CA LEU A 402 6.01 -27.55 7.29
C LEU A 402 5.71 -28.42 6.06
N LEU A 403 5.90 -29.75 6.16
CA LEU A 403 5.64 -30.68 5.06
C LEU A 403 4.17 -30.68 4.63
N GLU A 404 3.24 -30.40 5.54
CA GLU A 404 1.80 -30.35 5.24
C GLU A 404 1.46 -29.22 4.24
N PHE A 405 2.17 -28.10 4.32
CA PHE A 405 1.98 -26.94 3.43
C PHE A 405 2.52 -27.17 2.01
N PHE A 406 3.50 -28.06 1.84
CA PHE A 406 4.17 -28.32 0.56
C PHE A 406 3.90 -29.72 0.00
N SER A 407 2.90 -30.44 0.53
CA SER A 407 2.60 -31.81 0.11
C SER A 407 2.05 -31.87 -1.32
N ALA A 408 2.49 -32.87 -2.09
CA ALA A 408 2.31 -32.97 -3.55
C ALA A 408 0.88 -33.24 -4.05
N HIS A 409 -0.11 -33.38 -3.16
CA HIS A 409 -1.46 -33.79 -3.54
C HIS A 409 -2.34 -32.62 -4.02
N GLU A 410 -1.94 -31.39 -3.72
CA GLU A 410 -2.61 -30.16 -4.16
C GLU A 410 -1.58 -29.23 -4.80
N VAL A 411 -1.87 -28.70 -5.99
CA VAL A 411 -0.97 -27.74 -6.62
C VAL A 411 -1.21 -26.37 -5.99
N VAL A 412 -0.59 -26.14 -4.83
CA VAL A 412 -0.62 -24.87 -4.11
C VAL A 412 0.45 -23.96 -4.67
N TYR A 413 0.03 -22.94 -5.42
CA TYR A 413 0.95 -21.95 -5.97
C TYR A 413 1.04 -20.69 -5.12
N LEU A 414 0.04 -20.42 -4.28
CA LEU A 414 -0.05 -19.21 -3.49
C LEU A 414 -0.49 -19.54 -2.06
N LEU A 415 0.12 -18.89 -1.09
CA LEU A 415 -0.20 -18.99 0.33
C LEU A 415 -0.69 -17.64 0.83
N TYR A 416 -1.73 -17.64 1.67
CA TYR A 416 -2.15 -16.42 2.37
C TYR A 416 -0.99 -15.89 3.21
N SER A 417 -0.85 -14.58 3.20
CA SER A 417 0.07 -13.87 4.06
C SER A 417 -0.66 -12.71 4.72
N ALA A 418 -0.90 -12.80 6.02
CA ALA A 418 -1.19 -11.63 6.83
C ALA A 418 0.09 -10.84 7.14
N PRO A 419 -0.06 -9.59 7.60
CA PRO A 419 0.90 -8.90 8.46
C PRO A 419 1.29 -9.78 9.65
N GLY A 420 2.28 -10.66 9.45
CA GLY A 420 2.76 -11.58 10.47
C GLY A 420 2.16 -12.99 10.46
N HIS A 421 1.67 -13.57 9.35
CA HIS A 421 1.10 -14.94 9.44
C HIS A 421 2.11 -16.09 9.63
N PHE A 422 3.42 -15.83 9.53
CA PHE A 422 4.41 -16.76 10.10
C PHE A 422 4.54 -16.64 11.63
N GLU A 423 3.75 -15.78 12.28
CA GLU A 423 3.89 -15.42 13.69
C GLU A 423 2.93 -16.16 14.63
N SER A 424 1.87 -16.82 14.14
CA SER A 424 0.99 -17.59 15.04
C SER A 424 0.06 -18.54 14.30
N GLY A 425 0.34 -19.84 14.47
CA GLY A 425 -0.49 -20.94 13.97
C GLY A 425 0.31 -22.25 13.88
N HIS A 426 0.90 -22.66 15.02
CA HIS A 426 1.79 -23.83 15.29
C HIS A 426 3.24 -23.51 15.70
N SER A 427 3.58 -22.25 15.93
CA SER A 427 4.86 -21.84 16.55
C SER A 427 4.70 -21.34 18.00
N GLU A 428 3.67 -21.76 18.73
CA GLU A 428 3.76 -21.74 20.19
C GLU A 428 4.75 -22.84 20.62
N SER A 429 5.93 -22.40 21.06
CA SER A 429 7.07 -23.13 21.66
C SER A 429 8.33 -23.28 20.79
N LEU A 430 8.96 -22.14 20.47
CA LEU A 430 10.41 -22.10 20.23
C LEU A 430 11.08 -21.01 21.08
N VAL A 431 10.81 -21.07 22.39
CA VAL A 431 11.70 -20.48 23.41
C VAL A 431 12.61 -21.62 23.89
N ILE A 432 13.75 -21.80 23.22
CA ILE A 432 14.82 -22.61 23.78
C ILE A 432 15.56 -21.70 24.76
N GLN A 433 15.18 -21.76 26.04
CA GLN A 433 16.08 -21.35 27.11
C GLN A 433 17.26 -22.34 27.12
N ALA A 434 18.39 -21.89 26.60
CA ALA A 434 19.66 -22.57 26.82
C ALA A 434 20.10 -22.29 28.27
N ASN A 435 19.86 -23.23 29.16
CA ASN A 435 20.52 -23.30 30.46
C ASN A 435 21.29 -24.62 30.53
N GLY A 436 22.62 -24.51 30.67
CA GLY A 436 23.54 -25.58 31.09
C GLY A 436 24.05 -26.47 29.98
#